data_AF-A0A7W1YC73-F1
#
_entry.id   AF-A0A7W1YC73-F1
#
_cell.length_a   1.000
_cell.length_b   1.000
_cell.length_c   1.000
_cell.angle_alpha   90.00
_cell.angle_beta   90.00
_cell.angle_gamma   90.00
#
_symmetry.space_group_name_H-M   'P 1'
#
loop_
_entity.id
_entity.type
_entity.pdbx_description
1 polymer ?
#
loop_
_entity_poly.entity_id
_entity_poly.type
_entity_poly.pdbx_seq_one_letter_code
_entity_poly.pdbx_strand_id
1 'polypeptide(L)'
;MKVDHHHDARLNSNPKESDVASLPPSATGFVYEISTGEFTDVSFLGQASSAAMAINNTNTLVGVVTPYGDSFEQDALGRQRVIRPAGVPVTADDISDTGVVVGLVSDSSGFLYDFRWRNAKAQQIIIPGAPTAVVNGISPTANALVGTYSPAAPTDSFLYEKGAVQRLAYPGAIDTYAYGVNGAGQVSGLYLNKTGGTHAFIWTPPTPLPAK
;
A
#
# COMPACT_ATOMS: atom_id res chain seq x y z
N MET A 1 -40.04 3.18 -47.35
CA MET A 1 -39.84 3.52 -45.93
C MET A 1 -38.71 2.66 -45.41
N LYS A 2 -37.53 3.25 -45.23
CA LYS A 2 -36.38 2.63 -44.56
C LYS A 2 -36.60 2.76 -43.05
N VAL A 3 -36.34 1.70 -42.31
CA VAL A 3 -36.05 1.79 -40.87
C VAL A 3 -34.68 1.13 -40.70
N ASP A 4 -33.64 1.96 -40.64
CA ASP A 4 -32.30 1.54 -40.22
C ASP A 4 -32.32 1.41 -38.70
N HIS A 5 -31.98 0.22 -38.18
CA HIS A 5 -31.63 0.03 -36.78
C HIS A 5 -30.11 0.20 -36.65
N HIS A 6 -29.70 1.38 -36.19
CA HIS A 6 -28.33 1.61 -35.74
C HIS A 6 -28.13 0.91 -34.39
N HIS A 7 -27.57 -0.31 -34.42
CA HIS A 7 -26.86 -0.84 -33.26
C HIS A 7 -25.41 -0.36 -33.32
N ASP A 8 -25.11 0.67 -32.55
CA ASP A 8 -23.77 1.20 -32.31
C ASP A 8 -22.99 0.18 -31.46
N ALA A 9 -22.36 -0.79 -32.12
CA ALA A 9 -21.43 -1.72 -31.50
C ALA A 9 -20.04 -1.07 -31.43
N ARG A 10 -19.87 -0.08 -30.54
CA ARG A 10 -18.54 0.32 -30.07
C ARG A 10 -18.04 -0.78 -29.14
N LEU A 11 -17.45 -1.78 -29.78
CA LEU A 11 -16.81 -2.91 -29.13
C LEU A 11 -15.72 -2.41 -28.17
N ASN A 12 -15.92 -2.84 -26.94
CA ASN A 12 -15.05 -2.76 -25.78
C ASN A 12 -13.82 -3.66 -25.98
N SER A 13 -12.93 -3.34 -26.92
CA SER A 13 -11.66 -4.06 -27.06
C SER A 13 -10.64 -3.42 -26.13
N ASN A 14 -10.44 -4.02 -24.95
CA ASN A 14 -9.20 -3.83 -24.22
C ASN A 14 -8.03 -4.04 -25.20
N PRO A 15 -6.99 -3.19 -25.17
CA PRO A 15 -5.79 -3.40 -25.98
C PRO A 15 -5.29 -4.84 -25.75
N LYS A 16 -5.00 -5.57 -26.84
CA LYS A 16 -4.36 -6.88 -26.70
C LYS A 16 -2.94 -6.65 -26.21
N GLU A 17 -2.44 -7.57 -25.38
CA GLU A 17 -1.08 -7.57 -24.83
C GLU A 17 0.02 -7.45 -25.90
N SER A 18 -0.30 -7.80 -27.16
CA SER A 18 0.56 -7.67 -28.35
C SER A 18 0.67 -6.26 -28.94
N ASP A 19 -0.23 -5.33 -28.57
CA ASP A 19 -0.40 -4.05 -29.25
C ASP A 19 0.24 -2.88 -28.50
N VAL A 20 0.93 -3.17 -27.38
CA VAL A 20 1.59 -2.18 -26.53
C VAL A 20 3.09 -2.23 -26.76
N ALA A 21 3.74 -1.06 -26.78
CA ALA A 21 5.20 -0.99 -26.75
C ALA A 21 5.71 -1.85 -25.59
N SER A 22 6.42 -2.94 -25.91
CA SER A 22 6.95 -3.84 -24.91
C SER A 22 7.97 -3.10 -24.05
N LEU A 23 7.82 -3.18 -22.73
CA LEU A 23 8.84 -2.72 -21.79
C LEU A 23 10.20 -3.35 -22.12
N PRO A 24 11.31 -2.69 -21.77
CA PRO A 24 12.63 -3.31 -21.91
C PRO A 24 12.67 -4.63 -21.11
N PRO A 25 13.41 -5.66 -21.56
CA PRO A 25 13.53 -6.93 -20.84
C PRO A 25 14.10 -6.82 -19.41
N SER A 26 14.70 -5.67 -19.08
CA SER A 26 15.23 -5.34 -17.76
C SER A 26 14.19 -4.76 -16.79
N ALA A 27 12.96 -4.50 -17.24
CA ALA A 27 11.92 -3.94 -16.39
C ALA A 27 11.56 -4.91 -15.26
N THR A 28 11.56 -4.40 -14.02
CA THR A 28 11.22 -5.12 -12.78
C THR A 28 9.92 -4.62 -12.15
N GLY A 29 9.37 -3.53 -12.67
CA GLY A 29 8.05 -3.01 -12.32
C GLY A 29 7.51 -2.12 -13.44
N PHE A 30 6.20 -1.91 -13.44
CA PHE A 30 5.56 -1.03 -14.40
C PHE A 30 4.34 -0.30 -13.83
N VAL A 31 4.00 0.83 -14.45
CA VAL A 31 2.67 1.44 -14.36
C VAL A 31 1.95 1.19 -15.68
N TYR A 32 0.67 0.83 -15.61
CA TYR A 32 -0.20 0.62 -16.77
C TYR A 32 -1.26 1.72 -16.83
N GLU A 33 -1.24 2.50 -17.91
CA GLU A 33 -2.23 3.55 -18.17
C GLU A 33 -3.37 2.97 -19.00
N ILE A 34 -4.55 2.79 -18.39
CA ILE A 34 -5.70 2.14 -19.05
C ILE A 34 -6.19 2.97 -20.25
N SER A 35 -6.13 4.30 -20.15
CA SER A 35 -6.67 5.19 -21.18
C SER A 35 -5.89 5.13 -22.50
N THR A 36 -4.58 4.91 -22.42
CA THR A 36 -3.69 4.80 -23.59
C THR A 36 -3.29 3.36 -23.88
N GLY A 37 -3.46 2.45 -22.91
CA GLY A 37 -2.93 1.10 -22.95
C GLY A 37 -1.41 1.03 -22.79
N GLU A 38 -0.74 2.11 -22.35
CA GLU A 38 0.72 2.18 -22.29
C GLU A 38 1.29 1.61 -20.98
N PHE A 39 2.45 0.94 -21.09
CA PHE A 39 3.26 0.55 -19.95
C PHE A 39 4.44 1.51 -19.78
N THR A 40 4.63 2.01 -18.56
CA THR A 40 5.79 2.82 -18.17
C THR A 40 6.68 2.01 -17.23
N ASP A 41 7.97 1.89 -17.56
CA ASP A 41 8.96 1.26 -16.68
C ASP A 41 9.14 2.12 -15.41
N VAL A 42 9.05 1.48 -14.25
CA VAL A 42 9.28 2.11 -12.94
C VAL A 42 10.41 1.45 -12.16
N SER A 43 11.25 0.70 -12.87
CA SER A 43 12.44 0.09 -12.28
C SER A 43 13.37 1.14 -11.71
N PHE A 44 13.96 0.86 -10.55
CA PHE A 44 14.93 1.76 -9.95
C PHE A 44 16.19 1.86 -10.83
N LEU A 45 16.62 3.09 -11.14
CA LEU A 45 17.75 3.33 -12.05
C LEU A 45 19.07 2.80 -11.45
N GLY A 46 19.75 1.87 -12.13
CA GLY A 46 21.14 1.51 -11.82
C GLY A 46 21.46 0.04 -11.44
N GLN A 47 20.83 -0.94 -12.08
CA GLN A 47 21.14 -2.39 -11.97
C GLN A 47 20.70 -3.12 -10.68
N ALA A 48 19.86 -2.52 -9.85
CA ALA A 48 19.20 -3.24 -8.76
C ALA A 48 17.79 -3.67 -9.19
N SER A 49 17.39 -4.90 -8.85
CA SER A 49 16.00 -5.33 -9.03
C SER A 49 15.11 -4.55 -8.07
N SER A 50 13.95 -4.09 -8.53
CA SER A 50 13.04 -3.29 -7.71
C SER A 50 11.61 -3.81 -7.78
N ALA A 51 10.82 -3.53 -6.75
CA ALA A 51 9.38 -3.82 -6.74
C ALA A 51 8.62 -2.57 -6.32
N ALA A 52 7.59 -2.21 -7.08
CA ALA A 52 6.63 -1.20 -6.65
C ALA A 52 5.74 -1.80 -5.55
N MET A 53 5.59 -1.08 -4.44
CA MET A 53 4.83 -1.52 -3.26
C MET A 53 3.48 -0.83 -3.19
N ALA A 54 3.44 0.48 -3.43
CA ALA A 54 2.21 1.27 -3.38
C ALA A 54 2.27 2.48 -4.33
N ILE A 55 1.09 2.98 -4.71
CA ILE A 55 0.91 4.16 -5.55
C ILE A 55 -0.26 4.99 -5.02
N ASN A 56 -0.12 6.32 -5.02
CA ASN A 56 -1.18 7.23 -4.60
C ASN A 56 -1.92 7.86 -5.80
N ASN A 57 -3.00 8.61 -5.55
CA ASN A 57 -3.80 9.26 -6.59
C ASN A 57 -3.11 10.46 -7.28
N THR A 58 -1.88 10.78 -6.89
CA THR A 58 -1.04 11.80 -7.55
C THR A 58 0.01 11.18 -8.46
N ASN A 59 -0.12 9.88 -8.78
CA ASN A 59 0.86 9.09 -9.55
C ASN A 59 2.26 9.11 -8.94
N THR A 60 2.33 9.19 -7.61
CA THR A 60 3.57 8.97 -6.87
C THR A 60 3.54 7.55 -6.32
N LEU A 61 4.56 6.77 -6.64
CA LEU A 61 4.72 5.40 -6.15
C LEU A 61 5.89 5.31 -5.18
N VAL A 62 5.80 4.34 -4.29
CA VAL A 62 6.91 3.87 -3.47
C VAL A 62 7.21 2.41 -3.80
N GLY A 63 8.48 2.06 -3.69
CA GLY A 63 8.93 0.71 -3.94
C GLY A 63 10.17 0.37 -3.13
N VAL A 64 10.60 -0.88 -3.25
CA VAL A 64 11.79 -1.42 -2.61
C VAL A 64 12.84 -1.77 -3.65
N VAL A 65 14.11 -1.58 -3.27
CA VAL A 65 15.31 -1.92 -4.01
C VAL A 65 15.90 -3.18 -3.38
N THR A 66 16.04 -4.22 -4.18
CA THR A 66 16.57 -5.53 -3.77
C THR A 66 18.01 -5.70 -4.28
N PRO A 67 18.87 -6.43 -3.55
CA PRO A 67 18.61 -7.14 -2.28
C PRO A 67 18.78 -6.26 -1.01
N TYR A 68 19.21 -5.00 -1.15
CA TYR A 68 19.74 -4.22 -0.03
C TYR A 68 18.67 -3.54 0.86
N GLY A 69 17.39 -3.66 0.52
CA GLY A 69 16.28 -3.25 1.39
C GLY A 69 16.13 -1.73 1.53
N ASP A 70 16.55 -0.97 0.51
CA ASP A 70 16.29 0.47 0.46
C ASP A 70 14.98 0.73 -0.24
N SER A 71 14.20 1.69 0.24
CA SER A 71 13.00 2.11 -0.48
C SER A 71 13.30 3.26 -1.42
N PHE A 72 12.46 3.44 -2.42
CA PHE A 72 12.49 4.59 -3.31
C PHE A 72 11.08 5.15 -3.50
N GLU A 73 11.03 6.41 -3.91
CA GLU A 73 9.83 7.07 -4.37
C GLU A 73 10.06 7.56 -5.80
N GLN A 74 9.07 7.36 -6.66
CA GLN A 74 9.04 7.90 -8.01
C GLN A 74 7.82 8.78 -8.14
N ASP A 75 8.02 10.04 -8.57
CA ASP A 75 6.91 10.96 -8.80
C ASP A 75 6.30 10.81 -10.20
N ALA A 76 5.22 11.56 -10.44
CA ALA A 76 4.48 11.55 -11.70
C ALA A 76 5.30 11.98 -12.94
N LEU A 77 6.47 12.58 -12.75
CA LEU A 77 7.40 12.96 -13.81
C LEU A 77 8.51 11.92 -14.03
N GLY A 78 8.44 10.78 -13.32
CA GLY A 78 9.45 9.72 -13.37
C GLY A 78 10.71 10.02 -12.57
N ARG A 79 10.72 11.07 -11.73
CA ARG A 79 11.90 11.41 -10.92
C ARG A 79 11.96 10.49 -9.72
N GLN A 80 13.07 9.75 -9.58
CA GLN A 80 13.29 8.81 -8.49
C GLN A 80 14.15 9.41 -7.37
N ARG A 81 13.81 9.07 -6.12
CA ARG A 81 14.61 9.37 -4.93
C ARG A 81 14.64 8.18 -3.99
N VAL A 82 15.79 7.94 -3.36
CA VAL A 82 15.91 6.92 -2.31
C VAL A 82 15.29 7.44 -1.00
N ILE A 83 14.50 6.60 -0.34
CA ILE A 83 14.03 6.79 1.03
C ILE A 83 15.02 6.06 1.94
N ARG A 84 15.94 6.81 2.56
CA ARG A 84 16.95 6.24 3.48
C ARG A 84 17.16 7.14 4.70
N PRO A 85 16.28 7.06 5.71
CA PRO A 85 16.39 7.83 6.96
C PRO A 85 17.75 7.65 7.64
N ALA A 86 18.53 8.73 7.76
CA ALA A 86 19.85 8.72 8.40
C ALA A 86 20.81 7.61 7.92
N GLY A 87 20.66 7.15 6.66
CA GLY A 87 21.49 6.08 6.10
C GLY A 87 21.06 4.65 6.46
N VAL A 88 19.96 4.47 7.20
CA VAL A 88 19.43 3.15 7.59
C VAL A 88 18.51 2.60 6.48
N PRO A 89 18.63 1.32 6.08
CA PRO A 89 17.70 0.66 5.17
C PRO A 89 16.27 0.64 5.74
N VAL A 90 15.28 0.80 4.86
CA VAL A 90 13.86 0.84 5.24
C VAL A 90 13.01 0.23 4.15
N THR A 91 11.87 -0.32 4.57
CA THR A 91 10.83 -0.82 3.70
C THR A 91 9.66 0.15 3.75
N ALA A 92 9.27 0.71 2.60
CA ALA A 92 8.06 1.48 2.42
C ALA A 92 6.91 0.52 2.07
N ASP A 93 5.84 0.59 2.84
CA ASP A 93 4.69 -0.29 2.69
C ASP A 93 3.54 0.41 1.97
N ASP A 94 3.32 1.71 2.24
CA ASP A 94 2.20 2.45 1.66
C ASP A 94 2.47 3.97 1.55
N ILE A 95 1.70 4.66 0.70
CA ILE A 95 1.79 6.11 0.44
C ILE A 95 0.40 6.77 0.33
N SER A 96 0.21 7.86 1.08
CA SER A 96 -1.01 8.69 1.00
C SER A 96 -0.97 9.69 -0.17
N ASP A 97 -2.13 10.21 -0.57
CA ASP A 97 -2.26 11.27 -1.60
C ASP A 97 -1.57 12.59 -1.17
N THR A 98 -1.34 12.77 0.13
CA THR A 98 -0.61 13.94 0.66
C THR A 98 0.91 13.79 0.61
N GLY A 99 1.41 12.67 0.07
CA GLY A 99 2.83 12.35 -0.06
C GLY A 99 3.48 11.90 1.24
N VAL A 100 2.69 11.46 2.22
CA VAL A 100 3.22 10.76 3.42
C VAL A 100 3.37 9.29 3.08
N VAL A 101 4.61 8.80 3.20
CA VAL A 101 4.95 7.38 3.09
C VAL A 101 4.99 6.78 4.49
N VAL A 102 4.49 5.55 4.65
CA VAL A 102 4.65 4.75 5.87
C VAL A 102 5.38 3.46 5.56
N GLY A 103 6.04 2.92 6.57
CA GLY A 103 6.58 1.57 6.55
C GLY A 103 7.45 1.31 7.76
N LEU A 104 8.36 0.36 7.64
CA LEU A 104 9.17 -0.12 8.76
C LEU A 104 10.68 0.08 8.55
N VAL A 105 11.36 0.23 9.68
CA VAL A 105 12.81 0.13 9.79
C VAL A 105 13.13 -1.22 10.42
N SER A 106 14.03 -1.97 9.79
CA SER A 106 14.49 -3.28 10.28
C SER A 106 15.99 -3.43 10.07
N ASP A 107 16.62 -4.22 10.92
CA ASP A 107 18.01 -4.66 10.76
C ASP A 107 18.10 -6.20 10.80
N SER A 108 19.32 -6.75 10.85
CA SER A 108 19.55 -8.19 10.96
C SER A 108 18.96 -8.82 12.23
N SER A 109 18.62 -8.01 13.22
CA SER A 109 17.99 -8.41 14.49
C SER A 109 16.45 -8.37 14.39
N GLY A 110 15.88 -7.84 13.32
CA GLY A 110 14.45 -7.81 13.02
C GLY A 110 13.86 -6.40 12.96
N PHE A 111 12.57 -6.29 13.24
CA PHE A 111 11.84 -5.03 13.28
C PHE A 111 12.38 -4.10 14.37
N LEU A 112 12.59 -2.82 14.02
CA LEU A 112 12.99 -1.78 14.97
C LEU A 112 11.83 -0.85 15.30
N TYR A 113 11.24 -0.20 14.28
CA TYR A 113 10.12 0.73 14.46
C TYR A 113 9.42 1.06 13.13
N ASP A 114 8.16 1.47 13.22
CA ASP A 114 7.43 2.09 12.10
C ASP A 114 7.90 3.54 11.91
N PHE A 115 7.96 3.99 10.65
CA PHE A 115 8.28 5.37 10.31
C PHE A 115 7.24 5.98 9.37
N ARG A 116 7.12 7.30 9.43
CA ARG A 116 6.55 8.12 8.37
C ARG A 116 7.64 8.94 7.70
N TRP A 117 7.57 9.07 6.39
CA TRP A 117 8.49 9.87 5.59
C TRP A 117 7.76 10.95 4.82
N ARG A 118 8.27 12.19 4.93
CA ARG A 118 7.78 13.34 4.17
C ARG A 118 8.86 14.40 4.07
N ASN A 119 9.01 15.04 2.91
CA ASN A 119 9.94 16.16 2.70
C ASN A 119 11.39 15.82 3.15
N ALA A 120 11.88 14.64 2.76
CA ALA A 120 13.19 14.12 3.12
C ALA A 120 13.44 13.97 4.64
N LYS A 121 12.38 13.85 5.44
CA LYS A 121 12.45 13.66 6.89
C LYS A 121 11.66 12.43 7.30
N ALA A 122 12.31 11.58 8.10
CA ALA A 122 11.65 10.48 8.77
C ALA A 122 11.22 10.87 10.18
N GLN A 123 10.13 10.29 10.63
CA GLN A 123 9.70 10.35 12.01
C GLN A 123 9.16 8.99 12.43
N GLN A 124 9.57 8.51 13.59
CA GLN A 124 9.01 7.30 14.18
C GLN A 124 7.49 7.47 14.40
N ILE A 125 6.72 6.45 14.02
CA ILE A 125 5.30 6.36 14.35
C ILE A 125 5.19 5.67 15.71
N ILE A 126 4.42 6.30 16.60
CA ILE A 126 4.04 5.71 17.87
C ILE A 126 2.52 5.75 17.90
N ILE A 127 1.90 4.58 18.07
CA ILE A 127 0.45 4.44 18.18
C ILE A 127 0.07 4.40 19.66
N PRO A 128 -0.55 5.45 20.24
CA PRO A 128 -0.96 5.45 21.63
C PRO A 128 -1.93 4.31 21.91
N GLY A 129 -1.63 3.48 22.91
CA GLY A 129 -2.43 2.29 23.24
C GLY A 129 -2.08 1.03 22.45
N ALA A 130 -1.15 1.09 21.49
CA ALA A 130 -0.64 -0.07 20.75
C ALA A 130 0.87 0.06 20.47
N PRO A 131 1.73 -0.02 21.50
CA PRO A 131 3.18 0.29 21.38
C PRO A 131 3.97 -0.74 20.58
N THR A 132 3.40 -1.92 20.31
CA THR A 132 4.00 -2.99 19.51
C THR A 132 3.33 -3.13 18.15
N ALA A 133 2.44 -2.20 17.78
CA ALA A 133 1.79 -2.25 16.47
C ALA A 133 2.82 -2.10 15.34
N VAL A 134 2.50 -2.67 14.19
CA VAL A 134 3.23 -2.51 12.94
C VAL A 134 2.28 -1.92 11.91
N VAL A 135 2.66 -0.81 11.28
CA VAL A 135 1.84 -0.08 10.31
C VAL A 135 2.05 -0.66 8.92
N ASN A 136 0.97 -1.12 8.29
CA ASN A 136 0.99 -1.67 6.93
C ASN A 136 0.36 -0.74 5.90
N GLY A 137 -0.52 0.17 6.31
CA GLY A 137 -1.28 1.01 5.39
C GLY A 137 -1.67 2.37 5.96
N ILE A 138 -1.89 3.33 5.07
CA ILE A 138 -2.24 4.72 5.38
C ILE A 138 -3.39 5.21 4.50
N SER A 139 -4.34 5.93 5.09
CA SER A 139 -5.44 6.52 4.32
C SER A 139 -4.94 7.59 3.32
N PRO A 140 -5.69 7.86 2.24
CA PRO A 140 -5.33 8.88 1.26
C PRO A 140 -5.06 10.27 1.86
N THR A 141 -5.76 10.65 2.93
CA THR A 141 -5.59 11.94 3.61
C THR A 141 -4.55 11.93 4.73
N ALA A 142 -3.86 10.81 4.94
CA ALA A 142 -2.90 10.58 6.02
C ALA A 142 -3.47 10.78 7.45
N ASN A 143 -4.78 10.60 7.63
CA ASN A 143 -5.47 10.75 8.92
C ASN A 143 -5.80 9.43 9.63
N ALA A 144 -5.66 8.30 8.93
CA ALA A 144 -5.81 6.96 9.47
C ALA A 144 -4.64 6.05 9.08
N LEU A 145 -4.30 5.14 9.97
CA LEU A 145 -3.31 4.08 9.79
C LEU A 145 -3.94 2.72 10.09
N VAL A 146 -3.52 1.68 9.38
CA VAL A 146 -3.90 0.29 9.68
C VAL A 146 -2.67 -0.60 9.71
N GLY A 147 -2.82 -1.75 10.33
CA GLY A 147 -1.80 -2.78 10.33
C GLY A 147 -2.04 -3.84 11.38
N THR A 148 -0.95 -4.37 11.91
CA THR A 148 -0.94 -5.43 12.91
C THR A 148 -0.86 -4.82 14.31
N TYR A 149 -1.78 -5.18 15.21
CA TYR A 149 -1.83 -4.70 16.59
C TYR A 149 -0.78 -5.39 17.49
N SER A 150 -0.62 -6.71 17.32
CA SER A 150 0.36 -7.54 18.03
C SER A 150 1.09 -8.42 17.02
N PRO A 151 2.42 -8.31 16.87
CA PRO A 151 3.18 -9.15 15.94
C PRO A 151 3.36 -10.59 16.49
N ALA A 152 3.01 -10.84 17.76
CA ALA A 152 2.97 -12.17 18.34
C ALA A 152 1.60 -12.81 18.14
N ALA A 153 1.59 -14.08 17.74
CA ALA A 153 0.38 -14.86 17.51
C ALA A 153 -0.40 -15.11 18.83
N PRO A 154 -1.76 -15.08 18.80
CA PRO A 154 -2.61 -14.73 17.66
C PRO A 154 -2.53 -13.23 17.33
N THR A 155 -2.37 -12.95 16.04
CA THR A 155 -2.19 -11.60 15.50
C THR A 155 -3.55 -10.96 15.30
N ASP A 156 -3.81 -9.82 15.94
CA ASP A 156 -4.97 -8.98 15.61
C ASP A 156 -4.52 -7.78 14.79
N SER A 157 -5.45 -7.16 14.07
CA SER A 157 -5.20 -5.94 13.32
C SER A 157 -5.73 -4.70 14.04
N PHE A 158 -5.43 -3.52 13.52
CA PHE A 158 -5.95 -2.27 14.06
C PHE A 158 -6.31 -1.25 12.98
N LEU A 159 -7.16 -0.32 13.37
CA LEU A 159 -7.34 0.99 12.77
C LEU A 159 -6.95 2.04 13.81
N TYR A 160 -6.06 2.96 13.46
CA TYR A 160 -5.76 4.16 14.23
C TYR A 160 -6.27 5.37 13.48
N GLU A 161 -7.29 6.03 14.03
CA GLU A 161 -7.91 7.22 13.43
C GLU A 161 -8.29 8.20 14.56
N LYS A 162 -8.11 9.51 14.33
CA LYS A 162 -8.51 10.58 15.28
C LYS A 162 -7.94 10.39 16.71
N GLY A 163 -6.75 9.80 16.81
CA GLY A 163 -6.07 9.59 18.09
C GLY A 163 -6.56 8.37 18.88
N ALA A 164 -7.42 7.52 18.31
CA ALA A 164 -7.93 6.32 18.95
C ALA A 164 -7.54 5.06 18.16
N VAL A 165 -7.19 4.00 18.87
CA VAL A 165 -6.97 2.67 18.30
C VAL A 165 -8.25 1.86 18.43
N GLN A 166 -8.74 1.36 17.30
CA GLN A 166 -9.75 0.32 17.22
C GLN A 166 -9.05 -0.99 16.89
N ARG A 167 -9.05 -1.94 17.83
CA ARG A 167 -8.59 -3.31 17.57
C ARG A 167 -9.61 -4.02 16.69
N LEU A 168 -9.12 -4.73 15.68
CA LEU A 168 -9.90 -5.45 14.68
C LEU A 168 -9.47 -6.92 14.73
N ALA A 169 -10.42 -7.80 15.02
CA ALA A 169 -10.20 -9.24 15.09
C ALA A 169 -11.40 -9.96 14.51
N TYR A 170 -11.17 -10.90 13.59
CA TYR A 170 -12.26 -11.74 13.10
C TYR A 170 -12.61 -12.82 14.14
N PRO A 171 -13.88 -12.96 14.55
CA PRO A 171 -14.26 -13.96 15.54
C PRO A 171 -13.87 -15.39 15.14
N GLY A 172 -13.01 -16.01 15.95
CA GLY A 172 -12.55 -17.37 15.73
C GLY A 172 -11.41 -17.53 14.72
N ALA A 173 -10.83 -16.43 14.22
CA ALA A 173 -9.58 -16.48 13.47
C ALA A 173 -8.37 -16.80 14.37
N ILE A 174 -7.33 -17.37 13.77
CA ILE A 174 -5.98 -17.50 14.35
C ILE A 174 -5.25 -16.17 14.22
N ASP A 175 -5.33 -15.53 13.05
CA ASP A 175 -4.71 -14.24 12.78
C ASP A 175 -5.66 -13.36 11.95
N THR A 176 -5.59 -12.05 12.15
CA THR A 176 -6.26 -11.01 11.38
C THR A 176 -5.24 -9.93 11.02
N TYR A 177 -5.08 -9.65 9.73
CA TYR A 177 -4.16 -8.64 9.20
C TYR A 177 -4.93 -7.57 8.45
N ALA A 178 -4.59 -6.31 8.66
CA ALA A 178 -5.09 -5.19 7.87
C ALA A 178 -3.97 -4.66 6.97
N TYR A 179 -4.29 -4.37 5.71
CA TYR A 179 -3.33 -3.90 4.71
C TYR A 179 -3.71 -2.56 4.09
N GLY A 180 -5.02 -2.26 3.96
CA GLY A 180 -5.48 -1.03 3.33
C GLY A 180 -6.54 -0.31 4.14
N VAL A 181 -6.59 1.01 4.02
CA VAL A 181 -7.66 1.84 4.57
C VAL A 181 -8.03 2.95 3.60
N ASN A 182 -9.33 3.12 3.33
CA ASN A 182 -9.80 4.18 2.43
C ASN A 182 -10.15 5.47 3.20
N GLY A 183 -10.52 6.53 2.46
CA GLY A 183 -10.89 7.82 3.05
C GLY A 183 -12.15 7.82 3.94
N ALA A 184 -12.94 6.75 3.92
CA ALA A 184 -14.10 6.55 4.79
C ALA A 184 -13.76 5.75 6.06
N GLY A 185 -12.49 5.37 6.25
CA GLY A 185 -12.04 4.54 7.38
C GLY A 185 -12.40 3.07 7.23
N GLN A 186 -12.81 2.61 6.05
CA GLN A 186 -13.03 1.19 5.78
C GLN A 186 -11.69 0.50 5.60
N VAL A 187 -11.54 -0.68 6.20
CA VAL A 187 -10.29 -1.43 6.27
C VAL A 187 -10.40 -2.69 5.43
N SER A 188 -9.41 -2.94 4.57
CA SER A 188 -9.25 -4.20 3.84
C SER A 188 -8.12 -5.04 4.42
N GLY A 189 -8.28 -6.36 4.36
CA GLY A 189 -7.30 -7.27 4.95
C GLY A 189 -7.62 -8.74 4.71
N LEU A 190 -6.93 -9.61 5.44
CA LEU A 190 -7.19 -11.04 5.48
C LEU A 190 -7.26 -11.56 6.91
N TYR A 191 -7.94 -12.68 7.09
CA TYR A 191 -7.87 -13.47 8.31
C TYR A 191 -7.59 -14.93 8.00
N LEU A 192 -6.94 -15.60 8.96
CA LEU A 192 -6.64 -17.02 8.90
C LEU A 192 -7.58 -17.78 9.83
N ASN A 193 -8.39 -18.69 9.31
CA ASN A 193 -9.32 -19.46 10.12
C ASN A 193 -8.61 -20.63 10.84
N LYS A 194 -9.30 -21.31 11.77
CA LYS A 194 -8.73 -22.44 12.53
C LYS A 194 -8.30 -23.64 11.70
N THR A 195 -8.79 -23.76 10.46
CA THR A 195 -8.42 -24.85 9.55
C THR A 195 -7.29 -24.43 8.60
N GLY A 196 -6.65 -23.29 8.83
CA GLY A 196 -5.55 -22.76 8.00
C GLY A 196 -5.99 -22.09 6.69
N GLY A 197 -7.30 -21.86 6.50
CA GLY A 197 -7.83 -21.17 5.32
C GLY A 197 -7.70 -19.66 5.46
N THR A 198 -7.17 -19.01 4.42
CA THR A 198 -7.07 -17.55 4.30
C THR A 198 -8.30 -16.97 3.62
N HIS A 199 -8.87 -15.91 4.20
CA HIS A 199 -10.06 -15.24 3.67
C HIS A 199 -9.87 -13.73 3.70
N ALA A 200 -10.27 -13.04 2.64
CA ALA A 200 -10.26 -11.57 2.60
C ALA A 200 -11.46 -11.00 3.39
N PHE A 201 -11.31 -9.78 3.93
CA PHE A 201 -12.39 -9.06 4.57
C PHE A 201 -12.39 -7.57 4.20
N ILE A 202 -13.56 -6.95 4.35
CA ILE A 202 -13.73 -5.51 4.48
C ILE A 202 -14.40 -5.24 5.83
N TRP A 203 -13.79 -4.40 6.65
CA TRP A 203 -14.37 -3.89 7.88
C TRP A 203 -14.83 -2.45 7.66
N THR A 204 -16.04 -2.13 8.10
CA THR A 204 -16.60 -0.78 8.00
C THR A 204 -16.87 -0.26 9.40
N PRO A 205 -16.46 0.98 9.72
CA PRO A 205 -16.70 1.55 11.04
C PRO A 205 -18.20 1.66 11.32
N PRO A 206 -18.64 1.37 12.57
CA PRO A 206 -20.03 1.59 12.96
C PRO A 206 -20.36 3.09 12.87
N THR A 207 -21.56 3.42 12.39
CA THR A 207 -22.05 4.79 12.27
C THR A 207 -22.82 5.18 13.55
N PRO A 208 -22.46 6.23 14.31
CA PRO A 208 -21.13 6.82 14.51
C PRO A 208 -20.29 6.00 15.51
N LEU A 209 -18.98 6.27 15.56
CA LEU A 209 -18.08 5.75 16.59
C LEU A 209 -18.70 5.99 17.98
N PRO A 210 -18.72 4.99 18.88
CA PRO A 210 -19.22 5.21 20.23
C PRO A 210 -18.47 6.39 20.84
N ALA A 211 -19.23 7.41 21.26
CA ALA A 211 -18.69 8.55 21.98
C ALA A 211 -18.02 8.03 23.26
N LYS A 212 -16.81 8.52 23.53
CA LYS A 212 -16.12 8.30 24.80
C LYS A 212 -16.84 9.04 25.93
#